data_AF-A0A8R2AB42-F1
#
_entry.id   AF-A0A8R2AB42-F1
#
_cell.length_a   1.000
_cell.length_b   1.000
_cell.length_c   1.000
_cell.angle_alpha   90.00
_cell.angle_beta   90.00
_cell.angle_gamma   90.00
#
_symmetry.space_group_name_H-M   'P 1'
#
loop_
_entity.id
_entity.type
_entity.pdbx_description
1 polymer ?
#
loop_
_entity_poly.entity_id
_entity_poly.type
_entity_poly.pdbx_seq_one_letter_code
_entity_poly.pdbx_strand_id
1 'polypeptide(L)'
;MKETTVREVATAVGSNSCKQDAEVSADRMSDTADRRKPTAGFSRRTMAAEGASLSCGRSSTAVAVLSVVAIACSMAAVDLRHAAAVGQHWLLTLFQSAGDQQCALTLPDFFEDILRPPIDCSYCQGLDTIEKVFNLSAEHFEKDYAYTGRPVVVVDDSKAERSADFGFRLFKNLSDSKLLTPCQFFPYKTEFNTLEEALNMDDQRAAMAPGYAPWYIGWSNCERKSINRLKEHINLPSFLPKLSDRKQTLWIFMGTPGHGAPMHIDKVAFPSWQTQISGYKKWTLRTPAECFFKCKRKFEVFMEPGSTIVLDTNIWYHETQTIGQDISITVGGEYD
;
A
#
# COMPACT_ATOMS: atom_id res chain seq x y z
N MET A 1 46.41 15.84 33.83
CA MET A 1 45.28 15.29 34.60
C MET A 1 44.13 15.20 33.61
N LYS A 2 43.83 14.11 32.89
CA LYS A 2 43.55 12.72 33.27
C LYS A 2 42.55 12.60 34.42
N GLU A 3 41.28 12.49 34.05
CA GLU A 3 40.34 11.64 34.77
C GLU A 3 39.44 10.92 33.79
N THR A 4 39.23 9.64 34.10
CA THR A 4 38.77 8.54 33.26
C THR A 4 37.60 7.90 34.00
N THR A 5 36.48 7.61 33.34
CA THR A 5 35.47 6.67 33.87
C THR A 5 34.63 6.17 32.69
N VAL A 6 35.02 5.07 32.05
CA VAL A 6 34.60 3.67 32.27
C VAL A 6 33.16 3.37 31.81
N ARG A 7 33.10 2.52 30.78
CA ARG A 7 31.95 1.83 30.18
C ARG A 7 31.32 0.84 31.16
N GLU A 8 30.03 0.61 31.00
CA GLU A 8 29.41 -0.67 31.35
C GLU A 8 28.54 -1.19 30.19
N VAL A 9 28.75 -2.47 29.90
CA VAL A 9 28.07 -3.29 28.88
C VAL A 9 27.11 -4.19 29.63
N ALA A 10 25.86 -4.31 29.19
CA ALA A 10 24.96 -5.35 29.65
C ALA A 10 24.22 -6.00 28.47
N THR A 11 24.30 -7.32 28.48
CA THR A 11 23.91 -8.32 27.49
C THR A 11 22.40 -8.59 27.40
N ALA A 12 22.02 -9.12 26.24
CA ALA A 12 20.69 -9.61 25.88
C ALA A 12 20.21 -10.82 26.72
N VAL A 13 18.89 -10.88 26.95
CA VAL A 13 18.14 -12.12 27.23
C VAL A 13 16.76 -11.98 26.57
N GLY A 14 16.40 -12.95 25.72
CA GLY A 14 15.06 -13.08 25.15
C GLY A 14 14.10 -13.79 26.10
N SER A 15 12.80 -13.55 25.92
CA SER A 15 11.76 -14.45 26.42
C SER A 15 10.46 -14.28 25.61
N ASN A 16 9.98 -15.41 25.08
CA ASN A 16 8.65 -15.60 24.51
C ASN A 16 7.57 -15.36 25.58
N SER A 17 6.44 -14.75 25.21
CA SER A 17 5.18 -15.04 25.91
C SER A 17 3.94 -14.76 25.06
N CYS A 18 3.20 -15.86 24.89
CA CYS A 18 1.76 -16.06 24.95
C CYS A 18 0.76 -15.01 24.41
N LYS A 19 -0.06 -15.53 23.47
CA LYS A 19 -1.50 -15.29 23.30
C LYS A 19 -2.23 -14.82 24.56
N GLN A 20 -3.13 -13.84 24.37
CA GLN A 20 -4.42 -13.85 25.04
C GLN A 20 -5.48 -13.12 24.22
N ASP A 21 -6.57 -13.84 23.98
CA ASP A 21 -7.83 -13.41 23.42
C ASP A 21 -8.55 -12.44 24.37
N ALA A 22 -9.25 -11.45 23.81
CA ALA A 22 -10.24 -10.65 24.52
C ALA A 22 -11.47 -10.48 23.63
N GLU A 23 -12.38 -11.44 23.72
CA GLU A 23 -13.73 -11.36 23.16
C GLU A 23 -14.66 -10.81 24.24
N VAL A 24 -15.30 -9.67 23.93
CA VAL A 24 -16.27 -9.01 24.81
C VAL A 24 -17.67 -9.54 24.54
N SER A 25 -18.29 -9.93 25.66
CA SER A 25 -19.65 -10.41 25.85
C SER A 25 -20.73 -9.48 25.28
N ALA A 26 -21.76 -10.07 24.67
CA ALA A 26 -23.09 -9.45 24.57
C ALA A 26 -24.16 -10.46 25.00
N ASP A 27 -25.01 -9.97 25.89
CA ASP A 27 -25.93 -10.71 26.74
C ASP A 27 -27.26 -11.05 26.05
N ARG A 28 -27.95 -12.03 26.64
CA ARG A 28 -29.27 -12.58 26.33
C ARG A 28 -30.41 -11.55 26.36
N MET A 29 -31.52 -11.82 25.63
CA MET A 29 -32.82 -12.13 26.27
C MET A 29 -33.84 -12.80 25.31
N SER A 30 -34.72 -13.58 25.94
CA SER A 30 -35.68 -14.59 25.46
C SER A 30 -37.05 -14.04 25.00
N ASP A 31 -37.88 -14.88 24.34
CA ASP A 31 -39.16 -15.42 24.87
C ASP A 31 -39.92 -16.27 23.81
N THR A 32 -40.09 -17.59 24.01
CA THR A 32 -41.24 -18.39 24.55
C THR A 32 -42.41 -18.65 23.55
N ALA A 33 -42.61 -19.90 23.10
CA ALA A 33 -43.50 -20.98 23.63
C ALA A 33 -44.88 -20.98 22.90
N ASP A 34 -45.68 -22.03 22.64
CA ASP A 34 -45.83 -23.43 23.04
C ASP A 34 -46.94 -24.05 22.12
N ARG A 35 -46.87 -25.33 21.69
CA ARG A 35 -48.05 -26.25 21.70
C ARG A 35 -47.74 -27.71 21.29
N ARG A 36 -47.64 -28.54 22.33
CA ARG A 36 -48.14 -29.92 22.58
C ARG A 36 -48.67 -30.84 21.44
N LYS A 37 -48.01 -32.02 21.39
CA LYS A 37 -48.38 -33.44 21.07
C LYS A 37 -49.83 -33.88 21.47
N PRO A 38 -50.40 -35.07 21.05
CA PRO A 38 -49.70 -36.37 21.12
C PRO A 38 -50.14 -37.60 20.23
N THR A 39 -49.18 -38.53 20.10
CA THR A 39 -49.21 -40.02 20.22
C THR A 39 -50.14 -40.97 19.44
N ALA A 40 -49.46 -41.96 18.83
CA ALA A 40 -49.61 -43.43 18.96
C ALA A 40 -50.64 -44.21 18.13
N GLY A 41 -50.19 -45.37 17.61
CA GLY A 41 -51.07 -46.46 17.17
C GLY A 41 -50.44 -47.43 16.16
N PHE A 42 -49.61 -48.37 16.62
CA PHE A 42 -49.20 -49.55 15.86
C PHE A 42 -50.21 -50.67 16.15
N SER A 43 -50.78 -51.33 15.13
CA SER A 43 -51.43 -52.63 15.33
C SER A 43 -51.40 -53.47 14.06
N ARG A 44 -50.64 -54.57 14.14
CA ARG A 44 -50.71 -55.74 13.26
C ARG A 44 -51.97 -56.54 13.60
N ARG A 45 -52.76 -56.91 12.59
CA ARG A 45 -53.61 -58.10 12.62
C ARG A 45 -53.26 -59.02 11.46
N THR A 46 -53.02 -60.27 11.81
CA THR A 46 -52.69 -61.42 10.96
C THR A 46 -53.82 -62.43 10.99
N MET A 47 -54.03 -63.09 9.83
CA MET A 47 -54.72 -64.38 9.56
C MET A 47 -56.27 -64.34 9.55
N ALA A 48 -57.02 -65.04 8.68
CA ALA A 48 -56.80 -66.11 7.69
C ALA A 48 -57.89 -65.98 6.58
N ALA A 49 -57.59 -66.10 5.28
CA ALA A 49 -57.55 -67.29 4.42
C ALA A 49 -58.93 -67.79 3.92
N GLU A 50 -59.14 -67.70 2.59
CA GLU A 50 -59.89 -68.58 1.66
C GLU A 50 -60.23 -67.74 0.41
N GLY A 51 -60.02 -68.11 -0.84
CA GLY A 51 -59.36 -69.22 -1.50
C GLY A 51 -59.50 -68.95 -3.01
N ALA A 52 -58.41 -69.03 -3.78
CA ALA A 52 -58.47 -69.19 -5.24
C ALA A 52 -57.07 -69.57 -5.74
N SER A 53 -56.96 -70.82 -6.16
CA SER A 53 -55.84 -71.40 -6.88
C SER A 53 -55.49 -70.60 -8.14
N LEU A 54 -54.20 -70.34 -8.37
CA LEU A 54 -53.61 -70.29 -9.72
C LEU A 54 -52.08 -70.38 -9.59
N SER A 55 -51.55 -71.51 -10.04
CA SER A 55 -50.11 -71.75 -10.18
C SER A 55 -49.53 -70.87 -11.28
N CYS A 56 -48.41 -70.20 -11.02
CA CYS A 56 -47.52 -69.76 -12.09
C CYS A 56 -46.08 -69.81 -11.58
N GLY A 57 -45.27 -70.69 -12.18
CA GLY A 57 -43.86 -70.83 -11.87
C GLY A 57 -43.11 -69.53 -12.13
N ARG A 58 -42.52 -68.95 -11.09
CA ARG A 58 -41.56 -67.87 -11.25
C ARG A 58 -40.30 -68.48 -11.86
N SER A 59 -40.10 -68.26 -13.16
CA SER A 59 -38.90 -68.71 -13.86
C SER A 59 -37.65 -68.21 -13.13
N SER A 60 -36.72 -69.12 -12.83
CA SER A 60 -35.41 -68.83 -12.19
C SER A 60 -34.66 -67.68 -12.91
N THR A 61 -34.89 -67.53 -14.21
CA THR A 61 -34.30 -66.47 -15.03
C THR A 61 -34.79 -65.06 -14.68
N ALA A 62 -36.05 -64.89 -14.27
CA ALA A 62 -36.62 -63.58 -13.94
C ALA A 62 -36.06 -63.03 -12.62
N VAL A 63 -35.80 -63.90 -11.65
CA VAL A 63 -35.20 -63.52 -10.35
C VAL A 63 -33.73 -63.15 -10.53
N ALA A 64 -33.00 -63.87 -11.39
CA ALA A 64 -31.61 -63.58 -11.70
C ALA A 64 -31.45 -62.22 -12.41
N VAL A 65 -32.29 -61.92 -13.41
CA VAL A 65 -32.23 -60.63 -14.14
C VAL A 65 -32.54 -59.45 -13.22
N LEU A 66 -33.57 -59.55 -12.37
CA LEU A 66 -33.91 -58.48 -11.42
C LEU A 66 -32.80 -58.24 -10.40
N SER A 67 -32.10 -59.29 -9.97
CA SER A 67 -30.97 -59.18 -9.04
C SER A 67 -29.77 -58.49 -9.70
N VAL A 68 -29.45 -58.83 -10.95
CA VAL A 68 -28.37 -58.18 -11.71
C VAL A 68 -28.67 -56.70 -11.96
N VAL A 69 -29.93 -56.37 -12.31
CA VAL A 69 -30.34 -54.97 -12.51
C VAL A 69 -30.29 -54.19 -11.19
N ALA A 70 -30.74 -54.77 -10.08
CA ALA A 70 -30.66 -54.13 -8.77
C ALA A 70 -29.20 -53.89 -8.32
N ILE A 71 -28.31 -54.86 -8.56
CA ILE A 71 -26.87 -54.73 -8.28
C ILE A 71 -26.26 -53.66 -9.18
N ALA A 72 -26.54 -53.66 -10.49
CA ALA A 72 -26.06 -52.64 -11.42
C ALA A 72 -26.55 -51.24 -11.06
N CYS A 73 -27.83 -51.07 -10.71
CA CYS A 73 -28.38 -49.80 -10.23
C CYS A 73 -27.75 -49.37 -8.90
N SER A 74 -27.47 -50.32 -7.99
CA SER A 74 -26.81 -50.03 -6.72
C SER A 74 -25.36 -49.61 -6.91
N MET A 75 -24.61 -50.27 -7.79
CA MET A 75 -23.25 -49.91 -8.15
C MET A 75 -23.21 -48.53 -8.82
N ALA A 76 -24.09 -48.25 -9.78
CA ALA A 76 -24.20 -46.94 -10.43
C ALA A 76 -24.59 -45.82 -9.44
N ALA A 77 -25.47 -46.10 -8.47
CA ALA A 77 -25.81 -45.15 -7.43
C ALA A 77 -24.67 -44.89 -6.45
N VAL A 78 -23.86 -45.92 -6.15
CA VAL A 78 -22.65 -45.79 -5.33
C VAL A 78 -21.59 -44.99 -6.07
N ASP A 79 -21.38 -45.24 -7.37
CA ASP A 79 -20.45 -44.46 -8.21
C ASP A 79 -20.90 -43.00 -8.34
N LEU A 80 -22.19 -42.73 -8.50
CA LEU A 80 -22.70 -41.35 -8.57
C LEU A 80 -22.53 -40.62 -7.24
N ARG A 81 -22.75 -41.30 -6.11
CA ARG A 81 -22.53 -40.73 -4.77
C ARG A 81 -21.05 -40.51 -4.47
N HIS A 82 -20.17 -41.42 -4.90
CA HIS A 82 -18.73 -41.24 -4.77
C HIS A 82 -18.24 -40.11 -5.68
N ALA A 83 -18.71 -40.03 -6.92
CA ALA A 83 -18.38 -38.94 -7.83
C ALA A 83 -18.87 -37.59 -7.28
N ALA A 84 -20.07 -37.54 -6.70
CA ALA A 84 -20.58 -36.33 -6.06
C ALA A 84 -19.77 -35.94 -4.81
N ALA A 85 -19.41 -36.91 -3.95
CA ALA A 85 -18.60 -36.66 -2.77
C ALA A 85 -17.17 -36.21 -3.11
N VAL A 86 -16.55 -36.85 -4.10
CA VAL A 86 -15.23 -36.48 -4.63
C VAL A 86 -15.31 -35.12 -5.30
N GLY A 87 -16.35 -34.83 -6.08
CA GLY A 87 -16.58 -33.52 -6.71
C GLY A 87 -16.79 -32.42 -5.68
N GLN A 88 -17.57 -32.67 -4.63
CA GLN A 88 -17.79 -31.73 -3.53
C GLN A 88 -16.50 -31.51 -2.73
N HIS A 89 -15.72 -32.55 -2.49
CA HIS A 89 -14.42 -32.43 -1.83
C HIS A 89 -13.43 -31.63 -2.67
N TRP A 90 -13.35 -31.88 -3.98
CA TRP A 90 -12.53 -31.13 -4.93
C TRP A 90 -12.93 -29.66 -5.02
N LEU A 91 -14.23 -29.37 -5.08
CA LEU A 91 -14.74 -27.99 -5.04
C LEU A 91 -14.38 -27.30 -3.72
N LEU A 92 -14.58 -27.96 -2.57
CA LEU A 92 -14.22 -27.41 -1.27
C LEU A 92 -12.70 -27.18 -1.13
N THR A 93 -11.86 -28.06 -1.67
CA THR A 93 -10.39 -27.87 -1.65
C THR A 93 -9.95 -26.76 -2.60
N LEU A 94 -10.57 -26.63 -3.79
CA LEU A 94 -10.33 -25.50 -4.70
C LEU A 94 -10.75 -24.15 -4.09
N PHE A 95 -11.87 -24.11 -3.37
CA PHE A 95 -12.33 -22.89 -2.72
C PHE A 95 -11.60 -22.60 -1.39
N GLN A 96 -11.14 -23.60 -0.65
CA GLN A 96 -10.23 -23.41 0.49
C GLN A 96 -8.86 -22.91 0.02
N SER A 97 -8.31 -23.47 -1.06
CA SER A 97 -7.03 -23.00 -1.60
C SER A 97 -7.14 -21.59 -2.18
N ALA A 98 -8.28 -21.21 -2.75
CA ALA A 98 -8.54 -19.83 -3.18
C ALA A 98 -8.78 -18.87 -2.00
N GLY A 99 -9.43 -19.32 -0.92
CA GLY A 99 -9.68 -18.54 0.29
C GLY A 99 -8.42 -18.25 1.12
N ASP A 100 -7.45 -19.16 1.09
CA ASP A 100 -6.14 -19.02 1.76
C ASP A 100 -5.14 -18.17 0.96
N GLN A 101 -5.43 -17.87 -0.30
CA GLN A 101 -4.59 -17.01 -1.14
C GLN A 101 -5.05 -15.56 -0.99
N GLN A 102 -4.57 -14.86 0.04
CA GLN A 102 -4.47 -13.40 -0.03
C GLN A 102 -3.73 -13.11 -1.35
N CYS A 103 -4.40 -12.41 -2.28
CA CYS A 103 -3.93 -12.11 -3.64
C CYS A 103 -4.24 -13.14 -4.76
N ALA A 104 -5.26 -13.99 -4.64
CA ALA A 104 -5.73 -14.83 -5.77
C ALA A 104 -6.08 -14.03 -7.04
N LEU A 105 -6.42 -12.75 -6.89
CA LEU A 105 -6.67 -11.80 -7.97
C LEU A 105 -5.74 -10.61 -7.82
N THR A 106 -4.86 -10.39 -8.79
CA THR A 106 -4.15 -9.12 -8.95
C THR A 106 -5.07 -8.16 -9.69
N LEU A 107 -5.59 -7.15 -8.99
CA LEU A 107 -6.35 -6.09 -9.63
C LEU A 107 -5.38 -5.11 -10.29
N PRO A 108 -5.72 -4.55 -11.47
CA PRO A 108 -5.02 -3.41 -12.03
C PRO A 108 -4.92 -2.24 -11.02
N ASP A 109 -3.79 -1.55 -10.98
CA ASP A 109 -3.50 -0.45 -10.02
C ASP A 109 -4.61 0.61 -9.93
N PHE A 110 -5.30 0.89 -11.04
CA PHE A 110 -6.43 1.83 -11.07
C PHE A 110 -7.59 1.45 -10.13
N PHE A 111 -7.78 0.16 -9.82
CA PHE A 111 -8.78 -0.25 -8.84
C PHE A 111 -8.42 0.17 -7.42
N GLU A 112 -7.14 0.34 -7.10
CA GLU A 112 -6.73 0.82 -5.78
C GLU A 112 -7.21 2.25 -5.53
N ASP A 113 -7.22 3.09 -6.57
CA ASP A 113 -7.73 4.46 -6.50
C ASP A 113 -9.26 4.50 -6.38
N ILE A 114 -9.97 3.64 -7.13
CA ILE A 114 -11.45 3.56 -7.11
C ILE A 114 -11.97 3.02 -5.77
N LEU A 115 -11.30 2.00 -5.25
CA LEU A 115 -11.75 1.28 -4.06
C LEU A 115 -11.24 1.93 -2.76
N ARG A 116 -10.51 3.06 -2.87
CA ARG A 116 -10.09 3.83 -1.70
C ARG A 116 -11.32 4.27 -0.90
N PRO A 117 -11.31 4.12 0.44
CA PRO A 117 -12.37 4.67 1.27
C PRO A 117 -12.53 6.18 1.04
N PRO A 118 -13.77 6.69 1.01
CA PRO A 118 -14.01 8.13 0.89
C PRO A 118 -13.45 8.86 2.12
N ILE A 119 -12.86 10.02 1.89
CA ILE A 119 -12.29 10.85 2.97
C ILE A 119 -13.20 12.01 3.34
N ASP A 120 -13.00 12.57 4.54
CA ASP A 120 -13.61 13.86 4.88
C ASP A 120 -12.99 14.98 4.05
N CYS A 121 -13.80 15.89 3.50
CA CYS A 121 -13.39 16.97 2.63
C CYS A 121 -13.12 18.30 3.38
N SER A 122 -13.19 18.31 4.71
CA SER A 122 -12.93 19.50 5.54
C SER A 122 -11.52 20.09 5.33
N TYR A 123 -10.53 19.25 5.01
CA TYR A 123 -9.16 19.69 4.70
C TYR A 123 -9.07 20.65 3.50
N CYS A 124 -9.98 20.58 2.52
CA CYS A 124 -9.93 21.42 1.32
C CYS A 124 -11.02 22.51 1.27
N GLN A 125 -11.89 22.58 2.29
CA GLN A 125 -13.01 23.52 2.32
C GLN A 125 -12.51 24.98 2.35
N GLY A 126 -12.97 25.81 1.40
CA GLY A 126 -12.55 27.21 1.30
C GLY A 126 -11.08 27.40 0.90
N LEU A 127 -10.40 26.35 0.43
CA LEU A 127 -9.06 26.45 -0.13
C LEU A 127 -9.15 26.82 -1.62
N ASP A 128 -8.81 28.06 -1.97
CA ASP A 128 -8.80 28.53 -3.36
C ASP A 128 -7.40 28.51 -3.99
N THR A 129 -6.36 28.66 -3.18
CA THR A 129 -4.95 28.65 -3.56
C THR A 129 -4.12 27.96 -2.49
N ILE A 130 -2.98 27.40 -2.89
CA ILE A 130 -2.00 26.85 -1.94
C ILE A 130 -1.19 28.02 -1.40
N GLU A 131 -1.20 28.17 -0.08
CA GLU A 131 -0.53 29.28 0.59
C GLU A 131 0.99 29.13 0.47
N LYS A 132 1.67 30.26 0.24
CA LYS A 132 3.13 30.36 0.21
C LYS A 132 3.58 31.24 1.37
N VAL A 133 4.21 30.64 2.36
CA VAL A 133 4.66 31.27 3.61
C VAL A 133 6.17 31.38 3.61
N PHE A 134 6.71 32.45 4.18
CA PHE A 134 8.15 32.69 4.24
C PHE A 134 8.65 32.57 5.68
N ASN A 135 9.78 31.89 5.88
CA ASN A 135 10.46 31.75 7.17
C ASN A 135 9.52 31.30 8.30
N LEU A 136 8.77 30.21 8.06
CA LEU A 136 7.82 29.67 9.03
C LEU A 136 8.58 29.11 10.25
N SER A 137 8.07 29.33 11.46
CA SER A 137 8.61 28.70 12.67
C SER A 137 8.00 27.32 12.87
N ALA A 138 8.70 26.43 13.57
CA ALA A 138 8.15 25.10 13.90
C ALA A 138 6.86 25.19 14.73
N GLU A 139 6.75 26.16 15.64
CA GLU A 139 5.54 26.38 16.45
C GLU A 139 4.33 26.78 15.58
N HIS A 140 4.50 27.72 14.65
CA HIS A 140 3.41 28.12 13.76
C HIS A 140 3.09 27.02 12.74
N PHE A 141 4.10 26.28 12.28
CA PHE A 141 3.87 25.12 11.44
C PHE A 141 2.99 24.08 12.15
N GLU A 142 3.38 23.67 13.36
CA GLU A 142 2.62 22.70 14.16
C GLU A 142 1.20 23.16 14.46
N LYS A 143 1.02 24.45 14.75
CA LYS A 143 -0.27 25.02 15.14
C LYS A 143 -1.22 25.19 13.95
N ASP A 144 -0.73 25.69 12.82
CA ASP A 144 -1.57 26.22 11.75
C ASP A 144 -1.62 25.30 10.51
N TYR A 145 -0.61 24.43 10.31
CA TYR A 145 -0.48 23.63 9.09
C TYR A 145 -0.34 22.13 9.34
N ALA A 146 0.49 21.73 10.31
CA ALA A 146 0.72 20.33 10.61
C ALA A 146 -0.61 19.64 10.96
N TYR A 147 -0.77 18.41 10.47
CA TYR A 147 -1.93 17.57 10.78
C TYR A 147 -3.31 18.12 10.32
N THR A 148 -3.35 19.22 9.56
CA THR A 148 -4.60 19.76 9.00
C THR A 148 -5.01 19.08 7.68
N GLY A 149 -4.08 18.37 7.04
CA GLY A 149 -4.22 17.87 5.67
C GLY A 149 -4.18 18.97 4.59
N ARG A 150 -4.01 20.25 4.96
CA ARG A 150 -3.89 21.35 4.00
C ARG A 150 -2.47 21.47 3.47
N PRO A 151 -2.30 21.57 2.14
CA PRO A 151 -0.99 21.77 1.55
C PRO A 151 -0.52 23.20 1.80
N VAL A 152 0.77 23.35 2.07
CA VAL A 152 1.44 24.65 2.21
C VAL A 152 2.81 24.61 1.53
N VAL A 153 3.23 25.75 0.98
CA VAL A 153 4.60 25.95 0.52
C VAL A 153 5.31 26.87 1.49
N VAL A 154 6.41 26.41 2.05
CA VAL A 154 7.27 27.22 2.91
C VAL A 154 8.54 27.56 2.13
N VAL A 155 8.88 28.84 2.08
CA VAL A 155 10.14 29.31 1.52
C VAL A 155 11.04 29.76 2.66
N ASP A 156 12.15 29.07 2.82
CA ASP A 156 13.19 29.51 3.74
C ASP A 156 14.13 30.47 3.01
N ASP A 157 14.38 31.64 3.60
CA ASP A 157 15.41 32.60 3.17
C ASP A 157 16.83 32.09 3.50
N SER A 158 16.97 30.78 3.73
CA SER A 158 18.25 30.20 4.08
C SER A 158 19.17 30.35 2.88
N LYS A 159 20.11 31.28 3.02
CA LYS A 159 21.41 31.29 2.36
C LYS A 159 22.22 30.05 2.76
N ALA A 160 21.57 28.88 2.86
CA ALA A 160 22.23 27.63 3.09
C ALA A 160 23.25 27.49 1.97
N GLU A 161 24.53 27.54 2.35
CA GLU A 161 25.63 27.25 1.45
C GLU A 161 25.40 25.83 0.96
N ARG A 162 24.77 25.73 -0.22
CA ARG A 162 24.68 24.48 -0.93
C ARG A 162 26.11 24.08 -1.22
N SER A 163 26.50 22.88 -0.79
CA SER A 163 27.75 22.32 -1.25
C SER A 163 27.74 22.40 -2.78
N ALA A 164 28.75 23.05 -3.37
CA ALA A 164 28.87 23.17 -4.82
C ALA A 164 28.83 21.80 -5.52
N ASP A 165 29.11 20.74 -4.75
CA ASP A 165 29.15 19.36 -5.21
C ASP A 165 27.79 18.64 -5.13
N PHE A 166 26.73 19.23 -4.54
CA PHE A 166 25.43 18.57 -4.41
C PHE A 166 24.72 18.46 -5.77
N GLY A 167 24.88 17.31 -6.41
CA GLY A 167 24.36 17.04 -7.74
C GLY A 167 24.58 15.60 -8.19
N PHE A 168 24.37 15.34 -9.48
CA PHE A 168 24.52 14.01 -10.07
C PHE A 168 25.85 13.32 -9.69
N ARG A 169 26.97 14.05 -9.75
CA ARG A 169 28.31 13.53 -9.43
C ARG A 169 28.42 13.04 -7.98
N LEU A 170 27.83 13.74 -7.01
CA LEU A 170 27.80 13.30 -5.62
C LEU A 170 27.08 11.95 -5.49
N PHE A 171 25.89 11.84 -6.05
CA PHE A 171 25.12 10.59 -5.97
C PHE A 171 25.83 9.43 -6.67
N LYS A 172 26.43 9.68 -7.84
CA LYS A 172 27.27 8.70 -8.53
C LYS A 172 28.42 8.23 -7.64
N ASN A 173 29.20 9.14 -7.07
CA ASN A 173 30.33 8.81 -6.19
C ASN A 173 29.90 8.00 -4.96
N LEU A 174 28.76 8.36 -4.35
CA LEU A 174 28.21 7.61 -3.21
C LEU A 174 27.75 6.20 -3.63
N SER A 175 27.18 6.06 -4.82
CA SER A 175 26.77 4.76 -5.36
C SER A 175 27.98 3.87 -5.70
N ASP A 176 28.97 4.42 -6.40
CA ASP A 176 30.22 3.72 -6.75
C ASP A 176 30.98 3.25 -5.50
N SER A 177 30.96 4.07 -4.44
CA SER A 177 31.57 3.75 -3.14
C SER A 177 30.71 2.81 -2.27
N LYS A 178 29.55 2.33 -2.76
CA LYS A 178 28.58 1.51 -2.02
C LYS A 178 28.17 2.16 -0.69
N LEU A 179 28.06 3.49 -0.69
CA LEU A 179 27.57 4.32 0.40
C LEU A 179 26.12 4.79 0.18
N LEU A 180 25.56 4.51 -1.00
CA LEU A 180 24.18 4.80 -1.37
C LEU A 180 23.48 3.50 -1.78
N THR A 181 22.76 2.88 -0.84
CA THR A 181 21.91 1.71 -1.10
C THR A 181 20.44 2.14 -1.02
N PRO A 182 19.71 2.21 -2.15
CA PRO A 182 18.29 2.52 -2.13
C PRO A 182 17.48 1.32 -1.66
N CYS A 183 16.42 1.56 -0.90
CA CYS A 183 15.42 0.54 -0.58
C CYS A 183 14.31 0.44 -1.63
N GLN A 184 14.12 1.50 -2.42
CA GLN A 184 13.18 1.54 -3.53
C GLN A 184 13.71 2.47 -4.61
N PHE A 185 13.48 2.10 -5.87
CA PHE A 185 13.82 2.90 -7.05
C PHE A 185 12.57 3.20 -7.85
N PHE A 186 12.46 4.43 -8.36
CA PHE A 186 11.30 4.94 -9.08
C PHE A 186 11.70 5.32 -10.53
N PRO A 187 11.53 4.42 -11.50
CA PRO A 187 11.89 4.64 -12.90
C PRO A 187 10.76 5.35 -13.66
N TYR A 188 10.67 6.68 -13.55
CA TYR A 188 9.62 7.44 -14.22
C TYR A 188 9.92 7.64 -15.71
N LYS A 189 9.28 6.84 -16.56
CA LYS A 189 9.39 6.90 -18.03
C LYS A 189 10.85 6.87 -18.50
N THR A 190 11.61 5.94 -17.95
CA THR A 190 13.00 5.68 -18.30
C THR A 190 13.22 4.18 -18.45
N GLU A 191 14.28 3.82 -19.15
CA GLU A 191 14.74 2.46 -19.36
C GLU A 191 15.46 1.85 -18.15
N PHE A 192 15.87 2.67 -17.18
CA PHE A 192 16.65 2.20 -16.04
C PHE A 192 15.80 1.32 -15.11
N ASN A 193 16.38 0.21 -14.65
CA ASN A 193 15.73 -0.70 -13.71
C ASN A 193 16.25 -0.52 -12.27
N THR A 194 17.43 0.08 -12.11
CA THR A 194 18.05 0.31 -10.80
C THR A 194 18.69 1.69 -10.71
N LEU A 195 18.89 2.18 -9.48
CA LEU A 195 19.61 3.43 -9.24
C LEU A 195 21.07 3.35 -9.73
N GLU A 196 21.73 2.21 -9.54
CA GLU A 196 23.11 1.99 -10.00
C GLU A 196 23.21 2.10 -11.52
N GLU A 197 22.26 1.54 -12.26
CA GLU A 197 22.17 1.68 -13.72
C GLU A 197 21.98 3.14 -14.12
N ALA A 198 21.05 3.85 -13.47
CA ALA A 198 20.79 5.25 -13.77
C ALA A 198 22.00 6.16 -13.48
N LEU A 199 22.68 5.97 -12.34
CA LEU A 199 23.87 6.74 -11.99
C LEU A 199 25.13 6.37 -12.82
N ASN A 200 25.06 5.29 -13.59
CA ASN A 200 26.06 4.89 -14.57
C ASN A 200 25.77 5.37 -16.00
N MET A 201 24.77 6.22 -16.19
CA MET A 201 24.57 6.88 -17.48
C MET A 201 25.79 7.74 -17.88
N ASP A 202 25.94 7.93 -19.19
CA ASP A 202 26.99 8.78 -19.77
C ASP A 202 26.99 10.21 -19.22
N ASP A 203 28.17 10.79 -19.03
CA ASP A 203 28.35 12.13 -18.45
C ASP A 203 27.66 13.22 -19.30
N GLN A 204 27.62 13.07 -20.63
CA GLN A 204 26.92 14.05 -21.47
C GLN A 204 25.40 13.92 -21.33
N ARG A 205 24.88 12.70 -21.14
CA ARG A 205 23.46 12.50 -20.82
C ARG A 205 23.09 13.10 -19.47
N ALA A 206 23.93 12.85 -18.45
CA ALA A 206 23.74 13.41 -17.13
C ALA A 206 23.75 14.95 -17.18
N ALA A 207 24.62 15.54 -18.00
CA ALA A 207 24.70 16.99 -18.24
C ALA A 207 23.67 17.55 -19.24
N MET A 208 22.74 16.72 -19.75
CA MET A 208 21.70 17.12 -20.71
C MET A 208 22.24 17.69 -22.03
N ALA A 209 23.33 17.13 -22.54
CA ALA A 209 23.89 17.55 -23.81
C ALA A 209 22.87 17.35 -24.97
N PRO A 210 22.88 18.23 -25.99
CA PRO A 210 21.99 18.10 -27.13
C PRO A 210 22.08 16.72 -27.80
N GLY A 211 20.93 16.12 -28.09
CA GLY A 211 20.84 14.80 -28.75
C GLY A 211 20.70 13.61 -27.80
N TYR A 212 20.86 13.81 -26.49
CA TYR A 212 20.60 12.76 -25.49
C TYR A 212 19.14 12.71 -25.04
N ALA A 213 18.68 11.52 -24.67
CA ALA A 213 17.32 11.30 -24.18
C ALA A 213 17.12 11.89 -22.75
N PRO A 214 15.97 12.53 -22.49
CA PRO A 214 15.64 13.03 -21.15
C PRO A 214 15.48 11.87 -20.16
N TRP A 215 15.64 12.17 -18.88
CA TRP A 215 15.52 11.19 -17.81
C TRP A 215 14.99 11.84 -16.54
N TYR A 216 14.20 11.08 -15.78
CA TYR A 216 13.72 11.49 -14.47
C TYR A 216 13.60 10.24 -13.59
N ILE A 217 14.26 10.27 -12.45
CA ILE A 217 14.36 9.14 -11.52
C ILE A 217 14.05 9.61 -10.10
N GLY A 218 13.59 8.68 -9.28
CA GLY A 218 13.58 8.85 -7.83
C GLY A 218 14.11 7.62 -7.11
N TRP A 219 14.44 7.77 -5.83
CA TRP A 219 14.72 6.64 -4.94
C TRP A 219 14.48 6.97 -3.48
N SER A 220 14.26 5.93 -2.69
CA SER A 220 14.13 5.99 -1.23
C SER A 220 15.41 5.51 -0.55
N ASN A 221 15.84 6.21 0.49
CA ASN A 221 16.98 5.85 1.32
C ASN A 221 16.47 5.45 2.70
N CYS A 222 16.53 4.15 3.02
CA CYS A 222 16.04 3.61 4.30
C CYS A 222 17.19 3.27 5.27
N GLU A 223 18.42 3.11 4.76
CA GLU A 223 19.58 2.79 5.59
C GLU A 223 20.16 4.04 6.24
N ARG A 224 20.32 4.00 7.56
CA ARG A 224 20.84 5.12 8.34
C ARG A 224 22.22 5.59 7.89
N LYS A 225 23.06 4.68 7.39
CA LYS A 225 24.38 5.01 6.83
C LYS A 225 24.25 5.93 5.61
N SER A 226 23.42 5.56 4.63
CA SER A 226 23.14 6.35 3.43
C SER A 226 22.52 7.70 3.80
N ILE A 227 21.53 7.69 4.69
CA ILE A 227 20.83 8.90 5.14
C ILE A 227 21.80 9.86 5.83
N ASN A 228 22.66 9.38 6.74
CA ASN A 228 23.63 10.24 7.42
C ASN A 228 24.60 10.91 6.43
N ARG A 229 25.04 10.20 5.38
CA ARG A 229 25.86 10.78 4.32
C ARG A 229 25.12 11.85 3.53
N LEU A 230 23.85 11.64 3.24
CA LEU A 230 23.04 12.65 2.57
C LEU A 230 22.86 13.90 3.45
N LYS A 231 22.60 13.71 4.74
CA LYS A 231 22.46 14.78 5.76
C LYS A 231 23.74 15.61 5.96
N GLU A 232 24.91 15.16 5.48
CA GLU A 232 26.13 16.00 5.44
C GLU A 232 26.05 17.11 4.37
N HIS A 233 25.15 16.97 3.38
CA HIS A 233 25.05 17.88 2.24
C HIS A 233 23.70 18.62 2.13
N ILE A 234 22.73 18.26 2.97
CA ILE A 234 21.38 18.86 2.95
C ILE A 234 20.98 19.28 4.36
N ASN A 235 20.29 20.42 4.44
CA ASN A 235 19.61 20.83 5.66
C ASN A 235 18.15 20.38 5.57
N LEU A 236 17.65 19.76 6.63
CA LEU A 236 16.21 19.51 6.76
C LEU A 236 15.49 20.85 7.01
N PRO A 237 14.24 21.00 6.54
CA PRO A 237 13.49 22.23 6.79
C PRO A 237 13.32 22.48 8.30
N SER A 238 13.74 23.66 8.76
CA SER A 238 13.82 23.96 10.20
C SER A 238 12.45 24.12 10.89
N PHE A 239 11.39 24.27 10.09
CA PHE A 239 10.03 24.39 10.57
C PHE A 239 9.36 23.03 10.83
N LEU A 240 9.98 21.92 10.43
CA LEU A 240 9.43 20.60 10.73
C LEU A 240 9.53 20.31 12.25
N PRO A 241 8.58 19.52 12.81
CA PRO A 241 8.59 19.17 14.22
C PRO A 241 9.92 18.51 14.62
N LYS A 242 10.53 18.94 15.73
CA LYS A 242 11.87 18.44 16.14
C LYS A 242 11.90 16.94 16.44
N LEU A 243 10.76 16.37 16.81
CA LEU A 243 10.63 14.95 17.15
C LEU A 243 10.28 14.07 15.94
N SER A 244 10.08 14.68 14.77
CA SER A 244 9.72 14.04 13.51
C SER A 244 10.74 13.05 12.94
N ASP A 245 11.88 12.86 13.60
CA ASP A 245 13.05 12.15 13.08
C ASP A 245 13.01 10.61 13.30
N ARG A 246 11.84 10.01 13.59
CA ARG A 246 11.75 8.57 13.92
C ARG A 246 11.87 7.63 12.72
N LYS A 247 11.48 8.07 11.52
CA LYS A 247 11.62 7.31 10.27
C LYS A 247 12.35 8.18 9.26
N GLN A 248 13.69 8.17 9.33
CA GLN A 248 14.57 9.02 8.54
C GLN A 248 14.59 8.68 7.03
N THR A 249 13.54 8.06 6.48
CA THR A 249 13.46 7.75 5.07
C THR A 249 13.53 9.04 4.27
N LEU A 250 14.56 9.17 3.43
CA LEU A 250 14.71 10.30 2.54
C LEU A 250 14.45 9.86 1.10
N TRP A 251 13.53 10.55 0.46
CA TRP A 251 13.30 10.44 -0.98
C TRP A 251 14.13 11.48 -1.72
N ILE A 252 14.76 11.05 -2.80
CA ILE A 252 15.43 11.96 -3.72
C ILE A 252 14.79 11.77 -5.08
N PHE A 253 14.46 12.88 -5.75
CA PHE A 253 14.04 12.89 -7.14
C PHE A 253 14.92 13.81 -7.93
N MET A 254 15.38 13.34 -9.09
CA MET A 254 16.30 14.06 -9.95
C MET A 254 15.99 13.80 -11.42
N GLY A 255 16.08 14.83 -12.24
CA GLY A 255 15.96 14.66 -13.69
C GLY A 255 16.00 15.94 -14.49
N THR A 256 15.96 15.74 -15.80
CA THR A 256 15.99 16.81 -16.82
C THR A 256 14.64 17.53 -16.91
N PRO A 257 14.58 18.74 -17.49
CA PRO A 257 13.32 19.37 -17.87
C PRO A 257 12.44 18.45 -18.72
N GLY A 258 11.13 18.48 -18.47
CA GLY A 258 10.17 17.58 -19.10
C GLY A 258 9.25 16.93 -18.09
N HIS A 259 9.17 15.60 -18.10
CA HIS A 259 8.28 14.86 -17.20
C HIS A 259 8.84 14.77 -15.78
N GLY A 260 7.94 14.62 -14.81
CA GLY A 260 8.24 14.20 -13.44
C GLY A 260 7.44 12.95 -13.08
N ALA A 261 7.06 12.83 -11.81
CA ALA A 261 6.14 11.77 -11.37
C ALA A 261 4.73 12.02 -11.92
N PRO A 262 4.06 11.00 -12.51
CA PRO A 262 2.70 11.12 -13.02
C PRO A 262 1.68 11.34 -11.89
N MET A 263 0.41 11.60 -12.23
CA MET A 263 -0.65 11.76 -11.22
C MET A 263 -0.83 10.48 -10.42
N HIS A 264 -0.65 10.55 -9.10
CA HIS A 264 -0.79 9.42 -8.18
C HIS A 264 -1.13 9.90 -6.78
N ILE A 265 -1.35 8.93 -5.90
CA ILE A 265 -1.40 9.10 -4.46
C ILE A 265 -0.36 8.18 -3.84
N ASP A 266 0.17 8.57 -2.69
CA ASP A 266 1.11 7.74 -1.95
C ASP A 266 0.40 6.79 -0.99
N LYS A 267 1.18 5.84 -0.46
CA LYS A 267 0.78 4.93 0.62
C LYS A 267 1.86 4.95 1.70
N VAL A 268 2.01 6.10 2.32
CA VAL A 268 2.99 6.40 3.36
C VAL A 268 2.29 6.48 4.71
N ALA A 269 3.04 6.39 5.81
CA ALA A 269 2.47 6.39 7.16
C ALA A 269 2.07 7.79 7.63
N PHE A 270 2.82 8.81 7.20
CA PHE A 270 2.65 10.18 7.67
C PHE A 270 2.65 11.19 6.51
N PRO A 271 2.16 12.42 6.74
CA PRO A 271 2.24 13.48 5.74
C PRO A 271 3.67 13.72 5.26
N SER A 272 3.78 14.20 4.03
CA SER A 272 5.05 14.31 3.31
C SER A 272 5.49 15.76 3.17
N TRP A 273 6.80 15.95 3.07
CA TRP A 273 7.42 17.20 2.67
C TRP A 273 8.41 16.95 1.52
N GLN A 274 8.61 17.95 0.67
CA GLN A 274 9.63 17.92 -0.37
C GLN A 274 10.21 19.32 -0.62
N THR A 275 11.52 19.45 -0.44
CA THR A 275 12.29 20.67 -0.70
C THR A 275 12.91 20.65 -2.10
N GLN A 276 12.76 21.75 -2.82
CA GLN A 276 13.43 21.99 -4.09
C GLN A 276 14.86 22.47 -3.83
N ILE A 277 15.86 21.69 -4.26
CA ILE A 277 17.29 21.99 -4.01
C ILE A 277 17.91 22.73 -5.19
N SER A 278 17.65 22.27 -6.40
CA SER A 278 18.12 22.87 -7.66
C SER A 278 17.07 22.72 -8.75
N GLY A 279 17.14 23.55 -9.79
CA GLY A 279 16.14 23.57 -10.85
C GLY A 279 14.75 23.95 -10.33
N TYR A 280 13.73 23.69 -11.14
CA TYR A 280 12.36 24.10 -10.85
C TYR A 280 11.39 22.97 -11.11
N LYS A 281 10.31 22.91 -10.33
CA LYS A 281 9.20 22.00 -10.56
C LYS A 281 7.87 22.73 -10.55
N LYS A 282 6.93 22.23 -11.36
CA LYS A 282 5.51 22.50 -11.19
C LYS A 282 4.87 21.29 -10.53
N TRP A 283 4.16 21.51 -9.44
CA TRP A 283 3.26 20.54 -8.82
C TRP A 283 1.84 20.82 -9.27
N THR A 284 1.13 19.76 -9.65
CA THR A 284 -0.32 19.83 -9.84
C THR A 284 -0.96 18.96 -8.77
N LEU A 285 -1.82 19.53 -7.93
CA LEU A 285 -2.60 18.77 -6.95
C LEU A 285 -4.06 18.67 -7.41
N ARG A 286 -4.70 17.54 -7.15
CA ARG A 286 -6.13 17.33 -7.39
C ARG A 286 -6.82 16.79 -6.15
N THR A 287 -8.03 17.28 -5.90
CA THR A 287 -8.87 16.71 -4.85
C THR A 287 -9.40 15.34 -5.32
N PRO A 288 -9.67 14.42 -4.40
CA PRO A 288 -10.43 13.20 -4.68
C PRO A 288 -11.84 13.51 -5.21
N ALA A 289 -12.40 12.57 -5.98
CA ALA A 289 -13.66 12.76 -6.70
C ALA A 289 -14.85 13.01 -5.75
N GLU A 290 -14.85 12.38 -4.59
CA GLU A 290 -15.83 12.55 -3.52
C GLU A 290 -15.91 14.00 -2.99
N CYS A 291 -14.85 14.79 -3.18
CA CYS A 291 -14.77 16.19 -2.73
C CYS A 291 -15.06 17.24 -3.82
N PHE A 292 -15.34 16.84 -5.07
CA PHE A 292 -15.49 17.75 -6.21
C PHE A 292 -16.61 18.79 -6.11
N PHE A 293 -17.58 18.60 -5.23
CA PHE A 293 -18.69 19.54 -4.99
C PHE A 293 -18.48 20.43 -3.77
N LYS A 294 -17.45 20.15 -2.95
CA LYS A 294 -17.11 20.93 -1.75
C LYS A 294 -15.82 21.73 -1.92
N CYS A 295 -14.90 21.23 -2.76
CA CYS A 295 -13.56 21.77 -2.89
C CYS A 295 -13.21 22.09 -4.34
N LYS A 296 -12.27 23.03 -4.51
CA LYS A 296 -11.66 23.29 -5.80
C LYS A 296 -10.91 22.04 -6.28
N ARG A 297 -11.13 21.67 -7.54
CA ARG A 297 -10.71 20.36 -8.08
C ARG A 297 -9.21 20.23 -8.38
N LYS A 298 -8.53 21.37 -8.57
CA LYS A 298 -7.15 21.41 -9.06
C LYS A 298 -6.43 22.64 -8.51
N PHE A 299 -5.18 22.43 -8.09
CA PHE A 299 -4.24 23.47 -7.70
C PHE A 299 -2.93 23.27 -8.46
N GLU A 300 -2.22 24.36 -8.71
CA GLU A 300 -0.89 24.32 -9.32
C GLU A 300 0.05 25.18 -8.49
N VAL A 301 1.26 24.69 -8.29
CA VAL A 301 2.30 25.35 -7.49
C VAL A 301 3.61 25.29 -8.25
N PHE A 302 4.32 26.42 -8.26
CA PHE A 302 5.67 26.50 -8.81
C PHE A 302 6.69 26.48 -7.67
N MET A 303 7.58 25.50 -7.71
CA MET A 303 8.64 25.27 -6.74
C MET A 303 9.95 25.77 -7.31
N GLU A 304 10.53 26.74 -6.62
CA GLU A 304 11.87 27.27 -6.87
C GLU A 304 12.84 26.77 -5.81
N PRO A 305 14.17 26.80 -6.05
CA PRO A 305 15.16 26.40 -5.06
C PRO A 305 14.93 27.09 -3.70
N GLY A 306 14.93 26.31 -2.62
CA GLY A 306 14.63 26.79 -1.25
C GLY A 306 13.16 26.70 -0.85
N SER A 307 12.26 26.39 -1.78
CA SER A 307 10.85 26.11 -1.45
C SER A 307 10.65 24.67 -0.99
N THR A 308 9.86 24.48 0.06
CA THR A 308 9.42 23.18 0.57
C THR A 308 7.91 23.09 0.49
N ILE A 309 7.38 22.10 -0.24
CA ILE A 309 5.95 21.78 -0.21
C ILE A 309 5.71 20.77 0.90
N VAL A 310 4.66 20.98 1.67
CA VAL A 310 4.15 20.07 2.70
C VAL A 310 2.73 19.72 2.31
N LEU A 311 2.43 18.43 2.26
CA LEU A 311 1.09 17.92 1.98
C LEU A 311 0.95 16.48 2.47
N ASP A 312 -0.28 16.09 2.80
CA ASP A 312 -0.58 14.67 3.00
C ASP A 312 -0.75 14.00 1.62
N THR A 313 0.27 13.25 1.20
CA THR A 313 0.29 12.59 -0.10
C THR A 313 -0.57 11.34 -0.14
N ASN A 314 -1.14 10.88 0.99
CA ASN A 314 -2.16 9.82 1.02
C ASN A 314 -3.56 10.33 0.67
N ILE A 315 -3.78 11.64 0.69
CA ILE A 315 -5.08 12.26 0.38
C ILE A 315 -5.07 13.10 -0.89
N TRP A 316 -3.97 13.82 -1.16
CA TRP A 316 -3.83 14.69 -2.32
C TRP A 316 -3.26 13.91 -3.50
N TYR A 317 -4.08 13.76 -4.55
CA TYR A 317 -3.56 13.32 -5.84
C TYR A 317 -2.58 14.36 -6.36
N HIS A 318 -1.40 13.94 -6.77
CA HIS A 318 -0.34 14.85 -7.18
C HIS A 318 0.47 14.32 -8.36
N GLU A 319 0.91 15.24 -9.21
CA GLU A 319 1.90 15.01 -10.25
C GLU A 319 2.95 16.13 -10.20
N THR A 320 4.12 15.83 -10.75
CA THR A 320 5.20 16.80 -10.89
C THR A 320 5.66 16.90 -12.33
N GLN A 321 6.12 18.10 -12.68
CA GLN A 321 6.75 18.39 -13.95
C GLN A 321 8.03 19.17 -13.69
N THR A 322 9.16 18.69 -14.20
CA THR A 322 10.42 19.46 -14.16
C THR A 322 10.37 20.55 -15.21
N ILE A 323 10.59 21.79 -14.80
CA ILE A 323 10.53 22.97 -15.67
C ILE A 323 11.86 23.73 -15.62
N GLY A 324 12.07 24.63 -16.59
CA GLY A 324 13.31 25.39 -16.71
C GLY A 324 14.33 24.72 -17.64
N GLN A 325 15.60 25.06 -17.45
CA GLN A 325 16.71 24.60 -18.31
C GLN A 325 17.68 23.67 -17.60
N ASP A 326 17.72 23.72 -16.25
CA ASP A 326 18.65 22.95 -15.44
C ASP A 326 18.02 21.65 -14.91
N ILE A 327 18.88 20.72 -14.48
CA ILE A 327 18.45 19.51 -13.78
C ILE A 327 17.76 19.92 -12.47
N SER A 328 16.56 19.38 -12.25
CA SER A 328 15.87 19.53 -10.98
C SER A 328 16.32 18.46 -10.00
N ILE A 329 16.63 18.86 -8.77
CA ILE A 329 16.90 17.94 -7.65
C ILE A 329 16.02 18.35 -6.49
N THR A 330 15.36 17.36 -5.89
CA THR A 330 14.53 17.54 -4.70
C THR A 330 14.84 16.48 -3.67
N VAL A 331 14.74 16.86 -2.39
CA VAL A 331 14.76 15.91 -1.28
C VAL A 331 13.44 16.02 -0.52
N GLY A 332 12.90 14.89 -0.10
CA GLY A 332 11.70 14.85 0.72
C GLY A 332 11.70 13.70 1.70
N GLY A 333 10.64 13.62 2.48
CA GLY A 333 10.41 12.57 3.45
C GLY A 333 9.05 12.72 4.11
N GLU A 334 8.78 11.85 5.05
CA GLU A 334 7.64 11.94 5.96
C GLU A 334 7.95 12.89 7.13
N TYR A 335 6.91 13.43 7.78
CA TYR A 335 7.05 14.08 9.08
C TYR A 335 5.96 13.70 10.10
N ASP A 336 6.35 13.51 11.36
CA ASP A 336 5.49 13.33 12.56
C ASP A 336 6.26 13.45 13.89
#